data_AF-A0A352CNE7-F1
#
_entry.id   AF-A0A352CNE7-F1
#
_cell.length_a   1.000
_cell.length_b   1.000
_cell.length_c   1.000
_cell.angle_alpha   90.00
_cell.angle_beta   90.00
_cell.angle_gamma   90.00
#
_symmetry.space_group_name_H-M   'P 1'
#
loop_
_entity.id
_entity.type
_entity.pdbx_description
1 polymer ?
#
loop_
_entity_poly.entity_id
_entity_poly.type
_entity_poly.pdbx_seq_one_letter_code
_entity_poly.pdbx_strand_id
1 'polypeptide(L)'
;MGKKLLKWIPVILIGVFVLGFITEAVLFGLSNYFATGTLSFTGADFREIFSPNTLVFGAAEVAIILVAVVVNGNSSILRASKNMLNSKAERVEGSLENSRWMEERERNELFPKVQFSKLSGLKKDGIPLYAVYNSKKKDMDINIISPAHGIIIGATGSGKTTTFVNPVVQILGRSGAGSSMICTDPKGELFQLHSKLLSENGYNCMVLDLRDPYSSFRWNPLGSIYDTYQEYLHKGDDILEHMDSIDDYPDLQLVHDRSKFVDDEPWYEWEGAAYAVRVDLINRARIEKQKLFDETYEDLNDLISVICPIENEKDPVWEKGARSIIMATALAMLEDSEDP
;
A
#
# COMPACT_ATOMS: atom_id res chain seq x y z
N MET A 1 35.65 -45.09 -25.28
CA MET A 1 34.24 -45.10 -25.75
C MET A 1 34.08 -45.63 -27.19
N GLY A 2 35.03 -45.39 -28.11
CA GLY A 2 34.92 -45.78 -29.53
C GLY A 2 34.82 -47.28 -29.86
N LYS A 3 35.46 -48.19 -29.10
CA LYS A 3 35.41 -49.64 -29.38
C LYS A 3 34.05 -50.31 -29.08
N LYS A 4 33.17 -49.67 -28.29
CA LYS A 4 31.82 -50.19 -28.00
C LYS A 4 30.78 -49.75 -29.05
N LEU A 5 30.96 -48.59 -29.68
CA LEU A 5 30.07 -48.06 -30.72
C LEU A 5 30.16 -48.84 -32.03
N LEU A 6 31.36 -49.33 -32.38
CA LEU A 6 31.56 -50.10 -33.62
C LEU A 6 30.72 -51.38 -33.69
N LYS A 7 30.34 -51.96 -32.53
CA LYS A 7 29.49 -53.15 -32.44
C LYS A 7 28.03 -52.90 -32.81
N TRP A 8 27.55 -51.65 -32.73
CA TRP A 8 26.15 -51.29 -32.99
C TRP A 8 25.91 -50.75 -34.39
N ILE A 9 26.98 -50.48 -35.16
CA ILE A 9 26.87 -49.99 -36.55
C ILE A 9 26.01 -50.90 -37.44
N PRO A 10 26.14 -52.24 -37.41
CA PRO A 10 25.28 -53.11 -38.21
C PRO A 10 23.80 -52.99 -37.82
N VAL A 11 23.52 -52.88 -36.52
CA VAL A 11 22.14 -52.75 -35.99
C VAL A 11 21.53 -51.41 -36.39
N ILE A 12 22.31 -50.33 -36.31
CA ILE A 12 21.89 -48.99 -36.73
C ILE A 12 21.61 -48.97 -38.24
N LEU A 13 22.48 -49.57 -39.05
CA LEU A 13 22.29 -49.63 -40.51
C LEU A 13 21.04 -50.44 -40.87
N ILE A 14 20.83 -51.61 -40.26
CA ILE A 14 19.59 -52.39 -40.45
C ILE A 14 18.37 -51.57 -40.01
N GLY A 15 18.47 -50.87 -38.88
CA GLY A 15 17.42 -50.00 -38.38
C GLY A 15 17.01 -48.91 -39.37
N VAL A 16 17.96 -48.27 -40.04
CA VAL A 16 17.69 -47.26 -41.08
C VAL A 16 16.84 -47.87 -42.21
N PHE A 17 17.25 -49.02 -42.75
CA PHE A 17 16.52 -49.64 -43.86
C PHE A 17 15.12 -50.13 -43.46
N VAL A 18 14.99 -50.76 -42.28
CA VAL A 18 13.71 -51.29 -41.81
C VAL A 18 12.72 -50.18 -41.48
N LEU A 19 13.14 -49.18 -40.72
CA LEU A 19 12.28 -48.06 -40.33
C LEU A 19 11.90 -47.22 -41.54
N GLY A 20 12.87 -46.89 -42.40
CA GLY A 20 12.61 -46.14 -43.62
C GLY A 20 11.61 -46.84 -44.55
N PHE A 21 11.73 -48.16 -44.71
CA PHE A 21 10.80 -48.94 -45.52
C PHE A 21 9.39 -48.98 -44.93
N ILE A 22 9.27 -49.13 -43.61
CA ILE A 22 7.96 -49.07 -42.93
C ILE A 22 7.31 -47.71 -43.18
N THR A 23 8.05 -46.61 -43.01
CA THR A 23 7.52 -45.26 -43.21
C THR A 23 7.13 -45.01 -44.65
N GLU A 24 7.93 -45.46 -45.62
CA GLU A 24 7.58 -45.38 -47.04
C GLU A 24 6.33 -46.21 -47.38
N ALA A 25 6.20 -47.43 -46.83
CA ALA A 25 5.00 -48.26 -46.99
C ALA A 25 3.75 -47.61 -46.37
N VAL A 26 3.89 -46.95 -45.22
CA VAL A 26 2.81 -46.20 -44.57
C VAL A 26 2.40 -44.98 -45.40
N LEU A 27 3.37 -44.20 -45.88
CA LEU A 27 3.10 -43.04 -46.74
C LEU A 27 2.41 -43.45 -48.04
N PHE A 28 2.82 -44.57 -48.65
CA PHE A 28 2.16 -45.13 -49.81
C PHE A 28 0.74 -45.61 -49.51
N GLY A 29 0.53 -46.28 -48.37
CA GLY A 29 -0.82 -46.67 -47.94
C GLY A 29 -1.74 -45.47 -47.73
N LEU A 30 -1.22 -44.40 -47.11
CA LEU A 30 -1.95 -43.16 -46.91
C LEU A 30 -2.25 -42.45 -48.23
N SER A 31 -1.30 -42.38 -49.16
CA SER A 31 -1.54 -41.77 -50.47
C SER A 31 -2.59 -42.54 -51.27
N ASN A 32 -2.57 -43.88 -51.23
CA ASN A 32 -3.63 -44.72 -51.81
C ASN A 32 -4.99 -44.46 -51.17
N TYR A 33 -5.04 -44.32 -49.85
CA TYR A 33 -6.27 -43.99 -49.14
C TYR A 33 -6.83 -42.64 -49.59
N PHE A 34 -6.01 -41.60 -49.71
CA PHE A 34 -6.45 -40.30 -50.22
C PHE A 34 -6.90 -40.34 -51.68
N ALA A 35 -6.30 -41.19 -52.51
CA ALA A 35 -6.65 -41.31 -53.93
C ALA A 35 -7.89 -42.18 -54.18
N THR A 36 -8.10 -43.24 -53.40
CA THR A 36 -9.09 -44.30 -53.70
C THR A 36 -10.09 -44.57 -52.58
N GLY A 37 -9.94 -43.91 -51.42
CA GLY A 37 -10.78 -44.11 -50.24
C GLY A 37 -10.52 -45.43 -49.50
N THR A 38 -9.59 -46.26 -49.96
CA THR A 38 -9.28 -47.57 -49.37
C THR A 38 -7.83 -47.63 -48.93
N LEU A 39 -7.58 -48.04 -47.69
CA LEU A 39 -6.21 -48.22 -47.18
C LEU A 39 -5.68 -49.58 -47.68
N SER A 40 -4.72 -49.54 -48.60
CA SER A 40 -4.06 -50.74 -49.11
C SER A 40 -2.54 -50.61 -49.10
N PHE A 41 -1.89 -51.65 -48.59
CA PHE A 41 -0.43 -51.80 -48.53
C PHE A 41 0.09 -52.83 -49.54
N THR A 42 -0.78 -53.37 -50.40
CA THR A 42 -0.46 -54.49 -51.31
C THR A 42 0.47 -54.12 -52.48
N GLY A 43 0.90 -52.85 -52.56
CA GLY A 43 1.84 -52.35 -53.58
C GLY A 43 3.24 -52.02 -53.05
N ALA A 44 3.56 -52.32 -51.79
CA ALA A 44 4.90 -52.14 -51.25
C ALA A 44 5.86 -53.20 -51.84
N ASP A 45 6.72 -52.80 -52.78
CA ASP A 45 7.74 -53.66 -53.37
C ASP A 45 8.99 -53.68 -52.49
N PHE A 46 9.47 -54.88 -52.14
CA PHE A 46 10.71 -55.07 -51.36
C PHE A 46 11.96 -54.50 -52.05
N ARG A 47 11.89 -54.19 -53.34
CA ARG A 47 12.96 -53.49 -54.07
C ARG A 47 13.17 -52.05 -53.60
N GLU A 48 12.14 -51.42 -53.02
CA GLU A 48 12.21 -50.04 -52.52
C GLU A 48 12.97 -49.91 -51.19
N ILE A 49 13.35 -51.03 -50.55
CA ILE A 49 14.19 -51.01 -49.34
C ILE A 49 15.52 -50.30 -49.58
N PHE A 50 16.06 -50.34 -50.80
CA PHE A 50 17.30 -49.64 -51.15
C PHE A 50 17.05 -48.30 -51.85
N SER A 51 15.83 -47.77 -51.80
CA SER A 51 15.51 -46.47 -52.39
C SER A 51 16.23 -45.33 -51.64
N PRO A 52 16.59 -44.23 -52.33
CA PRO A 52 17.12 -43.04 -51.67
C PRO A 52 16.18 -42.47 -50.60
N ASN A 53 14.87 -42.61 -50.79
CA ASN A 53 13.86 -42.10 -49.87
C ASN A 53 13.82 -42.91 -48.57
N THR A 54 13.83 -44.24 -48.64
CA THR A 54 13.93 -45.13 -47.48
C THR A 54 15.17 -44.79 -46.64
N LEU A 55 16.32 -44.52 -47.29
CA LEU A 55 17.52 -44.10 -46.57
C LEU A 55 17.35 -42.76 -45.83
N VAL A 56 16.73 -41.77 -46.46
CA VAL A 56 16.51 -40.45 -45.85
C VAL A 56 15.55 -40.54 -44.67
N PHE A 57 14.39 -41.20 -44.85
CA PHE A 57 13.40 -41.37 -43.79
C PHE A 57 13.96 -42.19 -42.62
N GLY A 58 14.60 -43.32 -42.94
CA GLY A 58 15.21 -44.18 -41.94
C GLY A 58 16.33 -43.49 -41.14
N ALA A 59 17.18 -42.71 -41.81
CA ALA A 59 18.25 -41.97 -41.14
C ALA A 59 17.70 -40.88 -40.21
N ALA A 60 16.65 -40.17 -40.66
CA ALA A 60 15.98 -39.15 -39.85
C ALA A 60 15.34 -39.76 -38.59
N GLU A 61 14.63 -40.89 -38.72
CA GLU A 61 14.00 -41.56 -37.59
C GLU A 61 15.01 -42.13 -36.61
N VAL A 62 16.07 -42.79 -37.10
CA VAL A 62 17.14 -43.29 -36.24
C VAL A 62 17.85 -42.13 -35.52
N ALA A 63 18.06 -40.98 -36.17
CA ALA A 63 18.62 -39.80 -35.52
C ALA A 63 17.71 -39.28 -34.39
N ILE A 64 16.39 -39.21 -34.61
CA ILE A 64 15.41 -38.83 -33.57
C ILE A 64 15.46 -39.81 -32.40
N ILE A 65 15.48 -41.13 -32.66
CA ILE A 65 15.56 -42.15 -31.63
C ILE A 65 16.87 -42.04 -30.85
N LEU A 66 18.00 -41.82 -31.52
CA LEU A 66 19.29 -41.63 -30.86
C LEU A 66 19.29 -40.38 -29.97
N VAL A 67 18.71 -39.27 -30.44
CA VAL A 67 18.51 -38.07 -29.61
C VAL A 67 17.64 -38.38 -28.40
N ALA A 68 16.51 -39.08 -28.58
CA ALA A 68 15.63 -39.46 -27.48
C ALA A 68 16.33 -40.37 -26.46
N VAL A 69 17.16 -41.32 -26.91
CA VAL A 69 17.96 -42.19 -26.03
C VAL A 69 19.03 -41.39 -25.29
N VAL A 70 19.68 -40.42 -25.93
CA VAL A 70 20.67 -39.54 -25.28
C VAL A 70 20.00 -38.65 -24.23
N VAL A 71 18.85 -38.07 -24.55
CA VAL A 71 18.05 -37.26 -23.62
C VAL A 71 17.61 -38.11 -22.42
N ASN A 72 17.06 -39.31 -22.67
CA ASN A 72 16.58 -40.22 -21.62
C ASN A 72 17.71 -40.89 -20.81
N GLY A 73 18.87 -41.12 -21.41
CA GLY A 73 20.03 -41.71 -20.76
C GLY A 73 20.84 -40.73 -19.91
N ASN A 74 20.63 -39.43 -20.07
CA ASN A 74 21.40 -38.39 -19.40
C ASN A 74 20.52 -37.58 -18.43
N SER A 75 20.57 -37.97 -17.14
CA SER A 75 19.71 -37.42 -16.09
C SER A 75 19.82 -35.90 -15.90
N SER A 76 20.93 -35.28 -16.33
CA SER A 76 21.14 -33.83 -16.31
C SER A 76 20.29 -33.09 -17.33
N ILE A 77 20.20 -33.61 -18.57
CA ILE A 77 19.40 -33.02 -19.66
C ILE A 77 17.91 -33.19 -19.37
N LEU A 78 17.52 -34.33 -18.78
CA LEU A 78 16.14 -34.58 -18.36
C LEU A 78 15.67 -33.64 -17.24
N ARG A 79 16.57 -33.28 -16.31
CA ARG A 79 16.32 -32.25 -15.30
C ARG A 79 16.22 -30.86 -15.93
N ALA A 80 17.10 -30.52 -16.87
CA ALA A 80 17.05 -29.24 -17.57
C ALA A 80 15.76 -29.06 -18.40
N SER A 81 15.33 -30.11 -19.12
CA SER A 81 14.06 -30.16 -19.85
C SER A 81 12.85 -30.02 -18.92
N LYS A 82 12.80 -30.75 -17.80
CA LYS A 82 11.74 -30.58 -16.78
C LYS A 82 11.71 -29.18 -16.20
N ASN A 83 12.87 -28.55 -15.99
CA ASN A 83 12.93 -27.19 -15.46
C ASN A 83 12.48 -26.15 -16.49
N MET A 84 12.73 -26.36 -17.79
CA MET A 84 12.22 -25.49 -18.86
C MET A 84 10.70 -25.67 -19.06
N LEU A 85 10.19 -26.90 -19.04
CA LEU A 85 8.74 -27.18 -19.15
C LEU A 85 7.94 -26.68 -17.92
N ASN A 86 8.57 -26.62 -16.75
CA ASN A 86 7.98 -26.05 -15.53
C ASN A 86 8.14 -24.53 -15.40
N SER A 87 8.79 -23.86 -16.37
CA SER A 87 8.71 -22.40 -16.43
C SER A 87 7.29 -22.04 -16.88
N LYS A 88 6.42 -21.78 -15.90
CA LYS A 88 5.09 -21.21 -16.15
C LYS A 88 5.31 -19.93 -16.95
N ALA A 89 4.85 -19.92 -18.20
CA ALA A 89 4.74 -18.69 -18.95
C ALA A 89 3.94 -17.71 -18.10
N GLU A 90 4.53 -16.57 -17.78
CA GLU A 90 3.89 -15.49 -17.04
C GLU A 90 2.83 -14.89 -17.96
N ARG A 91 1.63 -15.46 -17.85
CA ARG A 91 0.47 -15.03 -18.60
C ARG A 91 0.00 -13.76 -17.90
N VAL A 92 0.23 -12.61 -18.53
CA VAL A 92 -0.36 -11.34 -18.09
C VAL A 92 -1.86 -11.43 -18.39
N GLU A 93 -2.61 -11.98 -17.45
CA GLU A 93 -4.05 -12.22 -17.52
C GLU A 93 -4.82 -11.01 -16.98
N GLY A 94 -5.93 -10.66 -17.65
CA GLY A 94 -6.77 -9.51 -17.30
C GLY A 94 -7.44 -9.62 -15.93
N SER A 95 -7.51 -8.50 -15.21
CA SER A 95 -7.91 -8.35 -13.80
C SER A 95 -9.26 -8.97 -13.40
N LEU A 96 -10.23 -9.08 -14.31
CA LEU A 96 -11.62 -9.43 -13.93
C LEU A 96 -12.04 -10.85 -14.33
N GLU A 97 -11.48 -11.41 -15.42
CA GLU A 97 -11.98 -12.65 -16.03
C GLU A 97 -11.62 -13.92 -15.24
N ASN A 98 -10.68 -13.83 -14.29
CA ASN A 98 -10.23 -14.95 -13.45
C ASN A 98 -10.56 -14.75 -11.96
N SER A 99 -11.55 -13.91 -11.63
CA SER A 99 -11.99 -13.74 -10.25
C SER A 99 -12.54 -15.05 -9.70
N ARG A 100 -11.90 -15.59 -8.66
CA ARG A 100 -12.36 -16.78 -7.94
C ARG A 100 -12.37 -16.52 -6.45
N TRP A 101 -13.10 -17.36 -5.72
CA TRP A 101 -13.02 -17.38 -4.26
C TRP A 101 -11.61 -17.79 -3.82
N MET A 102 -11.05 -17.01 -2.90
CA MET A 102 -9.77 -17.29 -2.26
C MET A 102 -9.91 -18.51 -1.36
N GLU A 103 -8.99 -19.46 -1.48
CA GLU A 103 -8.97 -20.64 -0.62
C GLU A 103 -8.40 -20.30 0.76
N GLU A 104 -8.76 -21.06 1.80
CA GLU A 104 -8.28 -20.78 3.16
C GLU A 104 -6.75 -20.87 3.28
N ARG A 105 -6.12 -21.81 2.56
CA ARG A 105 -4.67 -21.98 2.55
C ARG A 105 -3.99 -20.74 1.96
N GLU A 106 -4.45 -20.33 0.79
CA GLU A 106 -4.00 -19.13 0.10
C GLU A 106 -4.19 -17.87 0.97
N ARG A 107 -5.36 -17.71 1.59
CA ARG A 107 -5.62 -16.60 2.53
C ARG A 107 -4.61 -16.55 3.67
N ASN A 108 -4.29 -17.69 4.28
CA ASN A 108 -3.37 -17.74 5.41
C ASN A 108 -1.90 -17.58 4.99
N GLU A 109 -1.57 -17.90 3.74
CA GLU A 109 -0.24 -17.64 3.14
C GLU A 109 -0.08 -16.14 2.82
N LEU A 110 -1.11 -15.49 2.26
CA LEU A 110 -1.10 -14.06 1.93
C LEU A 110 -1.28 -13.15 3.16
N PHE A 111 -2.15 -13.55 4.08
CA PHE A 111 -2.51 -12.80 5.29
C PHE A 111 -2.30 -13.70 6.51
N PRO A 112 -1.14 -13.67 7.16
CA PRO A 112 -0.86 -14.52 8.32
C PRO A 112 -1.88 -14.33 9.44
N LYS A 113 -2.26 -15.44 10.09
CA LYS A 113 -3.22 -15.43 11.20
C LYS A 113 -2.60 -14.86 12.47
N VAL A 114 -3.38 -14.04 13.18
CA VAL A 114 -3.11 -13.57 14.54
C VAL A 114 -4.25 -14.03 15.44
N GLN A 115 -3.92 -14.43 16.66
CA GLN A 115 -4.92 -14.80 17.67
C GLN A 115 -5.50 -13.56 18.34
N PHE A 116 -6.80 -13.52 18.58
CA PHE A 116 -7.47 -12.40 19.25
C PHE A 116 -6.86 -12.08 20.61
N SER A 117 -6.53 -13.12 21.40
CA SER A 117 -5.84 -12.96 22.69
C SER A 117 -4.44 -12.32 22.63
N LYS A 118 -3.82 -12.29 21.44
CA LYS A 118 -2.46 -11.77 21.21
C LYS A 118 -2.44 -10.45 20.45
N LEU A 119 -3.59 -9.81 20.26
CA LEU A 119 -3.69 -8.53 19.53
C LEU A 119 -2.86 -7.42 20.18
N SER A 120 -2.67 -7.42 21.49
CA SER A 120 -1.84 -6.42 22.19
C SER A 120 -0.37 -6.43 21.75
N GLY A 121 0.14 -7.54 21.19
CA GLY A 121 1.48 -7.62 20.62
C GLY A 121 1.57 -7.22 19.15
N LEU A 122 0.43 -7.00 18.48
CA LEU A 122 0.36 -6.67 17.07
C LEU A 122 0.61 -5.17 16.87
N LYS A 123 1.78 -4.81 16.35
CA LYS A 123 2.17 -3.41 16.11
C LYS A 123 1.66 -2.82 14.79
N LYS A 124 1.12 -3.65 13.90
CA LYS A 124 0.61 -3.23 12.59
C LYS A 124 -0.91 -3.26 12.60
N ASP A 125 -1.52 -2.18 12.19
CA ASP A 125 -2.95 -2.07 11.99
C ASP A 125 -3.34 -2.46 10.56
N GLY A 126 -4.65 -2.42 10.29
CA GLY A 126 -5.18 -2.83 9.02
C GLY A 126 -6.67 -3.16 9.07
N ILE A 127 -7.18 -3.73 7.98
CA ILE A 127 -8.58 -4.14 7.88
C ILE A 127 -8.69 -5.63 8.23
N PRO A 128 -9.46 -6.02 9.26
CA PRO A 128 -9.82 -7.40 9.51
C PRO A 128 -10.55 -7.99 8.29
N LEU A 129 -9.89 -8.93 7.60
CA LEU A 129 -10.43 -9.62 6.42
C LEU A 129 -11.31 -10.78 6.82
N TYR A 130 -10.85 -11.57 7.80
CA TYR A 130 -11.51 -12.80 8.20
C TYR A 130 -11.26 -13.05 9.67
N ALA A 131 -12.31 -13.43 10.40
CA ALA A 131 -12.24 -13.76 11.82
C ALA A 131 -13.08 -15.00 12.06
N VAL A 132 -12.48 -16.06 12.61
CA VAL A 132 -13.16 -17.34 12.85
C VAL A 132 -12.79 -17.90 14.21
N TYR A 133 -13.78 -18.42 14.93
CA TYR A 133 -13.54 -19.10 16.19
C TYR A 133 -12.87 -20.46 15.97
N ASN A 134 -11.72 -20.65 16.59
CA ASN A 134 -10.96 -21.88 16.57
C ASN A 134 -11.26 -22.70 17.83
N SER A 135 -12.13 -23.70 17.72
CA SER A 135 -12.57 -24.55 18.84
C SER A 135 -11.43 -25.29 19.55
N LYS A 136 -10.35 -25.64 18.83
CA LYS A 136 -9.18 -26.32 19.41
C LYS A 136 -8.38 -25.41 20.33
N LYS A 137 -8.19 -24.16 19.91
CA LYS A 137 -7.46 -23.13 20.66
C LYS A 137 -8.35 -22.39 21.66
N LYS A 138 -9.67 -22.54 21.57
CA LYS A 138 -10.68 -21.78 22.31
C LYS A 138 -10.47 -20.26 22.19
N ASP A 139 -10.12 -19.82 20.98
CA ASP A 139 -9.74 -18.44 20.66
C ASP A 139 -10.14 -18.12 19.22
N MET A 140 -10.10 -16.86 18.81
CA MET A 140 -10.42 -16.42 17.45
C MET A 140 -9.14 -16.23 16.64
N ASP A 141 -9.09 -16.88 15.47
CA ASP A 141 -8.04 -16.65 14.47
C ASP A 141 -8.51 -15.48 13.57
N ILE A 142 -7.65 -14.48 13.39
CA ILE A 142 -7.93 -13.26 12.63
C ILE A 142 -6.89 -13.10 11.52
N ASN A 143 -7.33 -12.81 10.31
CA ASN A 143 -6.49 -12.39 9.20
C ASN A 143 -6.69 -10.88 9.00
N ILE A 144 -5.60 -10.11 8.96
CA ILE A 144 -5.64 -8.66 8.81
C ILE A 144 -4.91 -8.30 7.51
N ILE A 145 -5.56 -7.49 6.67
CA ILE A 145 -4.95 -6.88 5.50
C ILE A 145 -4.22 -5.63 5.97
N SER A 146 -3.03 -5.37 5.42
CA SER A 146 -2.31 -4.10 5.62
C SER A 146 -3.21 -2.88 5.37
N PRO A 147 -2.90 -1.71 5.94
CA PRO A 147 -3.74 -0.52 5.81
C PRO A 147 -4.13 -0.22 4.36
N ALA A 148 -5.44 -0.15 4.12
CA ALA A 148 -6.05 0.12 2.82
C ALA A 148 -7.40 0.81 3.03
N HIS A 149 -7.95 1.43 1.98
CA HIS A 149 -9.32 1.91 1.99
C HIS A 149 -10.27 0.78 1.58
N GLY A 150 -11.29 0.53 2.40
CA GLY A 150 -12.30 -0.51 2.15
C GLY A 150 -13.70 0.10 2.06
N ILE A 151 -14.52 -0.42 1.15
CA ILE A 151 -15.94 -0.10 1.05
C ILE A 151 -16.77 -1.32 1.48
N ILE A 152 -17.72 -1.11 2.39
CA ILE A 152 -18.61 -2.16 2.90
C ILE A 152 -20.02 -1.87 2.39
N ILE A 153 -20.48 -2.69 1.45
CA ILE A 153 -21.77 -2.53 0.80
C ILE A 153 -22.74 -3.56 1.37
N GLY A 154 -23.95 -3.12 1.74
CA GLY A 154 -25.01 -3.99 2.20
C GLY A 154 -26.31 -3.23 2.43
N ALA A 155 -27.45 -3.90 2.26
CA ALA A 155 -28.77 -3.31 2.51
C ALA A 155 -29.00 -3.01 4.01
N THR A 156 -30.03 -2.23 4.34
CA THR A 156 -30.48 -2.07 5.73
C THR A 156 -30.90 -3.42 6.30
N GLY A 157 -30.48 -3.71 7.53
CA GLY A 157 -30.75 -5.01 8.18
C GLY A 157 -29.83 -6.16 7.75
N SER A 158 -28.90 -5.96 6.82
CA SER A 158 -27.96 -7.02 6.39
C SER A 158 -26.85 -7.33 7.39
N GLY A 159 -26.87 -6.69 8.57
CA GLY A 159 -25.89 -6.93 9.64
C GLY A 159 -24.58 -6.17 9.54
N LYS A 160 -24.42 -5.16 8.66
CA LYS A 160 -23.15 -4.40 8.48
C LYS A 160 -22.47 -3.99 9.78
N THR A 161 -23.23 -3.41 10.71
CA THR A 161 -22.71 -2.97 12.02
C THR A 161 -22.25 -4.16 12.86
N THR A 162 -23.07 -5.21 12.93
CA THR A 162 -22.84 -6.38 13.78
C THR A 162 -21.72 -7.27 13.27
N THR A 163 -21.64 -7.52 11.95
CA THR A 163 -20.71 -8.48 11.36
C THR A 163 -19.37 -7.87 10.99
N PHE A 164 -19.30 -6.55 10.80
CA PHE A 164 -18.07 -5.89 10.39
C PHE A 164 -17.66 -4.76 11.35
N VAL A 165 -18.46 -3.70 11.50
CA VAL A 165 -18.04 -2.49 12.25
C VAL A 165 -17.69 -2.82 13.70
N ASN A 166 -18.56 -3.52 14.42
CA ASN A 166 -18.35 -3.89 15.83
C ASN A 166 -17.08 -4.74 16.02
N PRO A 167 -16.88 -5.84 15.26
CA PRO A 167 -15.62 -6.58 15.29
C PRO A 167 -14.39 -5.72 14.99
N VAL A 168 -14.45 -4.83 14.00
CA VAL A 168 -13.31 -3.97 13.63
C VAL A 168 -12.90 -3.08 14.79
N VAL A 169 -13.85 -2.38 15.42
CA VAL A 169 -13.57 -1.54 16.60
C VAL A 169 -12.96 -2.37 17.73
N GLN A 170 -13.48 -3.57 17.98
CA GLN A 170 -12.98 -4.45 19.04
C GLN A 170 -11.59 -5.04 18.77
N ILE A 171 -11.26 -5.30 17.51
CA ILE A 171 -9.95 -5.82 17.08
C ILE A 171 -8.92 -4.69 17.14
N LEU A 172 -9.23 -3.53 16.55
CA LEU A 172 -8.34 -2.37 16.56
C LEU A 172 -8.11 -1.83 17.96
N GLY A 173 -9.18 -1.72 18.77
CA GLY A 173 -9.10 -1.25 20.15
C GLY A 173 -8.29 -2.13 21.10
N ARG A 174 -7.99 -3.37 20.72
CA ARG A 174 -7.09 -4.29 21.47
C ARG A 174 -5.73 -4.47 20.80
N SER A 175 -5.55 -3.91 19.62
CA SER A 175 -4.32 -4.01 18.87
C SER A 175 -3.22 -3.19 19.57
N GLY A 176 -2.01 -3.74 19.65
CA GLY A 176 -0.84 -3.00 20.13
C GLY A 176 -0.40 -1.84 19.22
N ALA A 177 -1.02 -1.69 18.04
CA ALA A 177 -0.81 -0.57 17.14
C ALA A 177 -1.34 0.75 17.71
N GLY A 178 -2.41 0.71 18.54
CA GLY A 178 -2.98 1.91 19.17
C GLY A 178 -3.60 2.91 18.20
N SER A 179 -4.10 2.46 17.04
CA SER A 179 -4.60 3.36 15.97
C SER A 179 -5.79 4.18 16.43
N SER A 180 -5.75 5.49 16.18
CA SER A 180 -6.87 6.41 16.38
C SER A 180 -8.07 6.04 15.51
N MET A 181 -9.28 6.25 16.03
CA MET A 181 -10.53 5.93 15.33
C MET A 181 -11.45 7.15 15.31
N ILE A 182 -11.93 7.49 14.12
CA ILE A 182 -13.03 8.44 13.91
C ILE A 182 -14.22 7.63 13.41
N CYS A 183 -15.32 7.65 14.16
CA CYS A 183 -16.51 6.88 13.84
C CYS A 183 -17.70 7.81 13.67
N THR A 184 -18.36 7.73 12.51
CA THR A 184 -19.67 8.36 12.31
C THR A 184 -20.75 7.46 12.93
N ASP A 185 -21.31 7.89 14.06
CA ASP A 185 -22.29 7.11 14.83
C ASP A 185 -23.59 7.91 15.05
N PRO A 186 -24.47 8.01 14.03
CA PRO A 186 -25.69 8.79 14.12
C PRO A 186 -26.64 8.37 15.25
N LYS A 187 -26.51 7.12 15.73
CA LYS A 187 -27.37 6.54 16.77
C LYS A 187 -26.72 6.51 18.15
N GLY A 188 -25.41 6.72 18.25
CA GLY A 188 -24.66 6.57 19.49
C GLY A 188 -24.44 5.13 19.95
N GLU A 189 -24.81 4.12 19.13
CA GLU A 189 -24.73 2.71 19.49
C GLU A 189 -23.27 2.23 19.58
N LEU A 190 -22.39 2.70 18.70
CA LEU A 190 -20.97 2.34 18.71
C LEU A 190 -20.29 2.89 19.96
N PHE A 191 -20.55 4.15 20.29
CA PHE A 191 -19.98 4.75 21.50
C PHE A 191 -20.46 4.03 22.76
N GLN A 192 -21.77 3.77 22.88
CA GLN A 192 -22.33 3.05 24.03
C GLN A 192 -21.77 1.63 24.18
N LEU A 193 -21.57 0.91 23.07
CA LEU A 193 -21.08 -0.46 23.10
C LEU A 193 -19.59 -0.58 23.38
N HIS A 194 -18.77 0.35 22.85
CA HIS A 194 -17.31 0.16 22.81
C HIS A 194 -16.50 1.15 23.66
N SER A 195 -17.07 2.29 24.09
CA SER A 195 -16.32 3.32 24.85
C SER A 195 -15.59 2.75 26.07
N LYS A 196 -16.28 1.96 26.90
CA LYS A 196 -15.68 1.33 28.07
C LYS A 196 -14.47 0.46 27.71
N LEU A 197 -14.63 -0.39 26.69
CA LEU A 197 -13.57 -1.26 26.21
C LEU A 197 -12.38 -0.47 25.68
N LEU A 198 -12.64 0.59 24.93
CA LEU A 198 -11.59 1.45 24.38
C LEU A 198 -10.85 2.21 25.49
N SER A 199 -11.57 2.80 26.45
CA SER A 199 -10.96 3.46 27.60
C SER A 199 -10.11 2.51 28.45
N GLU A 200 -10.57 1.27 28.68
CA GLU A 200 -9.79 0.23 29.36
C GLU A 200 -8.49 -0.16 28.61
N ASN A 201 -8.45 0.05 27.29
CA ASN A 201 -7.25 -0.16 26.46
C ASN A 201 -6.46 1.14 26.20
N GLY A 202 -6.72 2.21 26.95
CA GLY A 202 -5.92 3.45 26.94
C GLY A 202 -6.36 4.51 25.93
N TYR A 203 -7.51 4.34 25.27
CA TYR A 203 -8.03 5.35 24.35
C TYR A 203 -8.73 6.50 25.09
N ASN A 204 -8.50 7.73 24.61
CA ASN A 204 -9.33 8.88 24.97
C ASN A 204 -10.60 8.90 24.10
N CYS A 205 -11.73 8.47 24.67
CA CYS A 205 -13.00 8.40 23.96
C CYS A 205 -13.74 9.75 24.03
N MET A 206 -13.76 10.47 22.92
CA MET A 206 -14.43 11.77 22.78
C MET A 206 -15.68 11.63 21.89
N VAL A 207 -16.73 12.38 22.21
CA VAL A 207 -17.98 12.43 21.42
C VAL A 207 -18.18 13.83 20.88
N LEU A 208 -18.29 13.97 19.55
CA LEU A 208 -18.73 15.20 18.91
C LEU A 208 -20.22 15.07 18.58
N ASP A 209 -21.09 15.46 19.51
CA ASP A 209 -22.54 15.53 19.27
C ASP A 209 -22.93 16.95 18.86
N LEU A 210 -23.45 17.10 17.64
CA LEU A 210 -23.92 18.38 17.10
C LEU A 210 -25.39 18.68 17.48
N ARG A 211 -26.13 17.69 17.99
CA ARG A 211 -27.51 17.84 18.47
C ARG A 211 -27.58 18.26 19.92
N ASP A 212 -26.65 17.77 20.74
CA ASP A 212 -26.49 18.18 22.14
C ASP A 212 -25.06 18.69 22.42
N PRO A 213 -24.81 20.00 22.19
CA PRO A 213 -23.50 20.60 22.44
C PRO A 213 -23.03 20.52 23.89
N TYR A 214 -23.94 20.34 24.86
CA TYR A 214 -23.56 20.31 26.27
C TYR A 214 -22.88 19.01 26.68
N SER A 215 -23.25 17.89 26.05
CA SER A 215 -22.64 16.57 26.27
C SER A 215 -21.52 16.24 25.27
N SER A 216 -21.29 17.13 24.29
CA SER A 216 -20.25 17.03 23.28
C SER A 216 -18.87 17.46 23.80
N PHE A 217 -17.83 17.08 23.08
CA PHE A 217 -16.45 17.53 23.30
C PHE A 217 -16.25 19.03 23.04
N ARG A 218 -17.25 19.70 22.42
CA ARG A 218 -17.25 21.16 22.15
C ARG A 218 -16.03 21.61 21.36
N TRP A 219 -15.64 20.80 20.37
CA TRP A 219 -14.58 21.18 19.46
C TRP A 219 -14.96 22.44 18.67
N ASN A 220 -14.10 23.45 18.73
CA ASN A 220 -14.20 24.64 17.91
C ASN A 220 -13.17 24.55 16.76
N PRO A 221 -13.60 24.44 15.49
CA PRO A 221 -12.68 24.41 14.36
C PRO A 221 -11.89 25.71 14.17
N LEU A 222 -12.34 26.83 14.74
CA LEU A 222 -11.61 28.11 14.76
C LEU A 222 -10.68 28.25 15.96
N GLY A 223 -10.67 27.29 16.90
CA GLY A 223 -9.92 27.40 18.15
C GLY A 223 -8.41 27.53 17.94
N SER A 224 -7.82 26.63 17.15
CA SER A 224 -6.38 26.69 16.86
C SER A 224 -5.98 27.94 16.08
N ILE A 225 -6.82 28.36 15.12
CA ILE A 225 -6.61 29.58 14.33
C ILE A 225 -6.60 30.81 15.25
N TYR A 226 -7.55 30.86 16.20
CA TYR A 226 -7.59 31.90 17.22
C TYR A 226 -6.33 31.86 18.11
N ASP A 227 -5.94 30.70 18.60
CA ASP A 227 -4.76 30.55 19.46
C ASP A 227 -3.48 31.02 18.76
N THR A 228 -3.27 30.62 17.50
CA THR A 228 -2.14 31.08 16.66
C THR A 228 -2.19 32.59 16.41
N TYR A 229 -3.38 33.15 16.19
CA TYR A 229 -3.55 34.60 16.04
C TYR A 229 -3.21 35.36 17.32
N GLN A 230 -3.63 34.86 18.49
CA GLN A 230 -3.27 35.44 19.77
C GLN A 230 -1.76 35.35 20.04
N GLU A 231 -1.10 34.25 19.65
CA GLU A 231 0.36 34.17 19.68
C GLU A 231 0.98 35.23 18.77
N TYR A 232 0.47 35.43 17.56
CA TYR A 232 0.89 36.50 16.65
C TYR A 232 0.81 37.89 17.30
N LEU A 233 -0.28 38.20 18.00
CA LEU A 233 -0.46 39.50 18.65
C LEU A 233 0.62 39.75 19.70
N HIS A 234 0.84 38.77 20.58
CA HIS A 234 1.76 38.86 21.71
C HIS A 234 3.22 38.52 21.39
N LYS A 235 3.51 38.11 20.15
CA LYS A 235 4.88 37.73 19.76
C LYS A 235 5.81 38.93 19.87
N GLY A 236 6.80 38.82 20.74
CA GLY A 236 7.79 39.86 21.01
C GLY A 236 7.44 40.77 22.20
N ASP A 237 6.31 40.56 22.88
CA ASP A 237 5.97 41.29 24.13
C ASP A 237 6.92 40.92 25.28
N ASP A 238 7.56 39.75 25.19
CA ASP A 238 8.52 39.19 26.14
C ASP A 238 9.98 39.58 25.85
N ILE A 239 10.21 40.50 24.92
CA ILE A 239 11.55 41.06 24.68
C ILE A 239 12.00 41.83 25.91
N LEU A 240 13.16 41.46 26.46
CA LEU A 240 13.77 42.14 27.60
C LEU A 240 14.92 43.04 27.13
N GLU A 241 15.01 44.22 27.73
CA GLU A 241 16.15 45.13 27.56
C GLU A 241 17.01 45.08 28.82
N HIS A 242 18.31 44.88 28.63
CA HIS A 242 19.30 44.70 29.67
C HIS A 242 20.38 45.79 29.58
N MET A 243 20.86 46.23 30.74
CA MET A 243 21.94 47.23 30.88
C MET A 243 23.13 46.68 31.68
N ASP A 244 22.98 45.49 32.24
CA ASP A 244 24.00 44.72 32.93
C ASP A 244 24.90 43.97 31.95
N SER A 245 26.01 43.41 32.45
CA SER A 245 26.97 42.74 31.57
C SER A 245 26.41 41.40 31.11
N ILE A 246 26.53 41.12 29.81
CA ILE A 246 26.07 39.84 29.23
C ILE A 246 26.78 38.62 29.85
N ASP A 247 27.95 38.81 30.47
CA ASP A 247 28.68 37.73 31.15
C ASP A 247 27.94 37.16 32.37
N ASP A 248 26.97 37.90 32.91
CA ASP A 248 26.08 37.43 33.99
C ASP A 248 25.04 36.40 33.49
N TYR A 249 24.91 36.20 32.17
CA TYR A 249 23.93 35.33 31.52
C TYR A 249 24.61 34.29 30.61
N PRO A 250 25.38 33.33 31.17
CA PRO A 250 26.17 32.38 30.39
C PRO A 250 25.34 31.38 29.59
N ASP A 251 24.06 31.22 29.94
CA ASP A 251 23.15 30.25 29.30
C ASP A 251 22.49 30.80 28.03
N LEU A 252 22.61 32.11 27.75
CA LEU A 252 22.03 32.74 26.57
C LEU A 252 22.87 32.51 25.31
N GLN A 253 22.20 32.23 24.20
CA GLN A 253 22.86 32.13 22.90
C GLN A 253 23.20 33.52 22.35
N LEU A 254 24.49 33.83 22.22
CA LEU A 254 24.93 35.08 21.60
C LEU A 254 24.68 35.06 20.07
N VAL A 255 23.89 36.01 19.58
CA VAL A 255 23.60 36.16 18.14
C VAL A 255 24.71 36.93 17.41
N HIS A 256 25.43 37.77 18.13
CA HIS A 256 26.57 38.52 17.62
C HIS A 256 27.84 38.17 18.37
N ASP A 257 28.99 38.57 17.82
CA ASP A 257 30.26 38.44 18.52
C ASP A 257 30.22 39.17 19.88
N ARG A 258 30.80 38.58 20.92
CA ARG A 258 30.86 39.14 22.29
C ARG A 258 31.37 40.57 22.33
N SER A 259 32.24 40.95 21.38
CA SER A 259 32.79 42.31 21.24
C SER A 259 31.74 43.38 20.90
N LYS A 260 30.57 43.00 20.40
CA LYS A 260 29.46 43.94 20.15
C LYS A 260 28.62 44.24 21.38
N PHE A 261 28.78 43.46 22.45
CA PHE A 261 28.10 43.69 23.73
C PHE A 261 29.01 44.56 24.59
N VAL A 262 28.76 45.87 24.59
CA VAL A 262 29.55 46.86 25.30
C VAL A 262 28.91 47.11 26.67
N ASP A 263 29.71 47.11 27.74
CA ASP A 263 29.21 47.48 29.06
C ASP A 263 28.69 48.94 29.02
N ASP A 264 27.57 49.21 29.71
CA ASP A 264 26.82 50.47 29.67
C ASP A 264 26.02 50.77 28.37
N GLU A 265 25.98 49.87 27.39
CA GLU A 265 25.04 49.92 26.26
C GLU A 265 23.93 48.87 26.40
N PRO A 266 22.68 49.18 25.98
CA PRO A 266 21.58 48.23 26.08
C PRO A 266 21.77 47.06 25.10
N TRP A 267 21.57 45.86 25.61
CA TRP A 267 21.39 44.65 24.79
C TRP A 267 20.02 44.03 25.09
N TYR A 268 19.58 43.10 24.24
CA TYR A 268 18.22 42.59 24.29
C TYR A 268 18.20 41.07 24.38
N GLU A 269 17.31 40.51 25.20
CA GLU A 269 17.07 39.09 25.32
C GLU A 269 15.73 38.72 24.68
N TRP A 270 15.72 37.66 23.88
CA TRP A 270 14.49 37.10 23.35
C TRP A 270 14.63 35.63 22.95
N GLU A 271 13.69 34.77 23.34
CA GLU A 271 13.67 33.32 23.08
C GLU A 271 15.00 32.59 23.44
N GLY A 272 15.63 32.98 24.57
CA GLY A 272 16.90 32.38 25.03
C GLY A 272 18.13 32.83 24.23
N ALA A 273 18.02 33.88 23.43
CA ALA A 273 19.10 34.45 22.65
C ALA A 273 19.34 35.93 23.01
N ALA A 274 20.61 36.35 22.96
CA ALA A 274 21.04 37.71 23.27
C ALA A 274 21.44 38.47 21.99
N TYR A 275 20.96 39.71 21.88
CA TYR A 275 21.14 40.60 20.74
C TYR A 275 21.76 41.92 21.19
N ALA A 276 22.99 42.18 20.75
CA ALA A 276 23.61 43.49 20.86
C ALA A 276 22.97 44.55 19.94
N VAL A 277 22.40 44.16 18.81
CA VAL A 277 21.86 45.09 17.80
C VAL A 277 20.34 45.02 17.78
N ARG A 278 19.69 46.09 18.25
CA ARG A 278 18.22 46.20 18.31
C ARG A 278 17.53 45.92 16.96
N VAL A 279 18.11 46.40 15.87
CA VAL A 279 17.53 46.24 14.52
C VAL A 279 17.45 44.78 14.12
N ASP A 280 18.46 43.98 14.47
CA ASP A 280 18.50 42.56 14.10
C ASP A 280 17.46 41.77 14.90
N LEU A 281 17.28 42.09 16.19
CA LEU A 281 16.19 41.57 17.01
C LEU A 281 14.82 41.93 16.41
N ILE A 282 14.57 43.22 16.13
CA ILE A 282 13.28 43.66 15.57
C ILE A 282 12.99 42.97 14.23
N ASN A 283 14.00 42.81 13.37
CA ASN A 283 13.84 42.10 12.10
C ASN A 283 13.48 40.64 12.33
N ARG A 284 14.13 39.95 13.27
CA ARG A 284 13.78 38.57 13.64
C ARG A 284 12.36 38.48 14.18
N ALA A 285 12.01 39.34 15.14
CA ALA A 285 10.68 39.37 15.74
C ALA A 285 9.59 39.62 14.68
N ARG A 286 9.84 40.54 13.74
CA ARG A 286 8.94 40.80 12.61
C ARG A 286 8.79 39.59 11.70
N ILE A 287 9.87 38.85 11.42
CA ILE A 287 9.81 37.64 10.59
C ILE A 287 8.98 36.56 11.27
N GLU A 288 9.23 36.27 12.55
CA GLU A 288 8.46 35.26 13.29
C GLU A 288 6.99 35.65 13.44
N LYS A 289 6.72 36.94 13.71
CA LYS A 289 5.36 37.46 13.75
C LYS A 289 4.66 37.31 12.40
N GLN A 290 5.33 37.62 11.29
CA GLN A 290 4.75 37.43 9.95
C GLN A 290 4.39 35.96 9.68
N LYS A 291 5.25 35.01 10.07
CA LYS A 291 4.97 33.58 9.88
C LYS A 291 3.69 33.13 10.58
N LEU A 292 3.46 33.57 11.83
CA LEU A 292 2.25 33.23 12.58
C LEU A 292 0.99 33.80 11.92
N PHE A 293 1.07 35.01 11.37
CA PHE A 293 -0.03 35.58 10.60
C PHE A 293 -0.29 34.82 9.30
N ASP A 294 0.77 34.46 8.57
CA ASP A 294 0.67 33.68 7.33
C ASP A 294 0.04 32.31 7.61
N GLU A 295 0.46 31.61 8.68
CA GLU A 295 -0.13 30.34 9.14
C GLU A 295 -1.62 30.50 9.47
N THR A 296 -1.98 31.54 10.22
CA THR A 296 -3.39 31.85 10.55
C THR A 296 -4.22 32.03 9.28
N TYR A 297 -3.69 32.78 8.30
CA TYR A 297 -4.38 33.07 7.04
C TYR A 297 -4.54 31.81 6.17
N GLU A 298 -3.49 30.97 6.10
CA GLU A 298 -3.51 29.69 5.38
C GLU A 298 -4.51 28.72 5.98
N ASP A 299 -4.48 28.49 7.30
CA ASP A 299 -5.42 27.60 8.01
C ASP A 299 -6.87 28.07 7.85
N LEU A 300 -7.10 29.38 7.92
CA LEU A 300 -8.42 29.95 7.73
C LEU A 300 -8.92 29.74 6.29
N ASN A 301 -8.04 29.93 5.29
CA ASN A 301 -8.37 29.67 3.89
C ASN A 301 -8.71 28.20 3.66
N ASP A 302 -7.94 27.28 4.25
CA ASP A 302 -8.17 25.84 4.17
C ASP A 302 -9.52 25.45 4.78
N LEU A 303 -9.83 25.96 5.97
CA LEU A 303 -11.14 25.75 6.61
C LEU A 303 -12.29 26.26 5.72
N ILE A 304 -12.16 27.46 5.17
CA ILE A 304 -13.18 28.08 4.31
C ILE A 304 -13.35 27.30 3.01
N SER A 305 -12.27 26.73 2.47
CA SER A 305 -12.32 25.89 1.28
C SER A 305 -13.17 24.64 1.47
N VAL A 306 -13.20 24.10 2.70
CA VAL A 306 -14.04 22.96 3.11
C VAL A 306 -15.48 23.40 3.35
N ILE A 307 -15.71 24.58 3.94
CA ILE A 307 -17.06 25.12 4.19
C ILE A 307 -17.79 25.41 2.88
N CYS A 308 -17.10 26.01 1.91
CA CYS A 308 -17.66 26.37 0.61
C CYS A 308 -16.81 25.75 -0.51
N PRO A 309 -16.97 24.43 -0.81
CA PRO A 309 -16.22 23.78 -1.88
C PRO A 309 -16.63 24.33 -3.26
N ILE A 310 -15.68 24.43 -4.19
CA ILE A 310 -15.99 24.74 -5.59
C ILE A 310 -16.44 23.44 -6.24
N GLU A 311 -17.74 23.30 -6.50
CA GLU A 311 -18.31 22.10 -7.12
C GLU A 311 -18.16 22.12 -8.64
N ASN A 312 -18.26 23.30 -9.26
CA ASN A 312 -18.17 23.48 -10.70
C ASN A 312 -17.03 24.44 -11.07
N GLU A 313 -15.90 23.89 -11.51
CA GLU A 313 -14.73 24.69 -11.92
C GLU A 313 -15.01 25.63 -13.11
N LYS A 314 -16.06 25.38 -13.90
CA LYS A 314 -16.38 26.20 -15.08
C LYS A 314 -17.11 27.49 -14.73
N ASP A 315 -17.79 27.54 -13.60
CA ASP A 315 -18.48 28.74 -13.12
C ASP A 315 -18.35 28.88 -11.60
N PRO A 316 -17.13 29.15 -11.08
CA PRO A 316 -16.88 29.19 -9.64
C PRO A 316 -17.15 30.59 -9.05
N VAL A 317 -17.81 31.49 -9.79
CA VAL A 317 -17.89 32.92 -9.44
C VAL A 317 -18.62 33.11 -8.12
N TRP A 318 -19.72 32.38 -7.92
CA TRP A 318 -20.52 32.48 -6.71
C TRP A 318 -19.77 31.91 -5.51
N GLU A 319 -19.16 30.73 -5.63
CA GLU A 319 -18.42 30.07 -4.55
C GLU A 319 -17.18 30.88 -4.15
N LYS A 320 -16.44 31.43 -5.13
CA LYS A 320 -15.30 32.32 -4.86
C LYS A 320 -15.74 33.59 -4.14
N GLY A 321 -16.88 34.17 -4.55
CA GLY A 321 -17.49 35.30 -3.86
C GLY A 321 -17.84 34.97 -2.41
N ALA A 322 -18.50 33.84 -2.18
CA ALA A 322 -18.87 33.36 -0.85
C ALA A 322 -17.63 33.12 0.03
N ARG A 323 -16.59 32.43 -0.48
CA ARG A 323 -15.31 32.24 0.22
C ARG A 323 -14.69 33.56 0.64
N SER A 324 -14.69 34.56 -0.25
CA SER A 324 -14.09 35.87 0.03
C SER A 324 -14.83 36.61 1.15
N ILE A 325 -16.16 36.51 1.18
CA ILE A 325 -16.99 37.10 2.23
C ILE A 325 -16.75 36.40 3.57
N ILE A 326 -16.70 35.06 3.58
CA ILE A 326 -16.43 34.30 4.81
C ILE A 326 -15.03 34.63 5.34
N MET A 327 -14.04 34.69 4.46
CA MET A 327 -12.65 35.04 4.80
C MET A 327 -12.57 36.43 5.43
N ALA A 328 -13.13 37.43 4.77
CA ALA A 328 -13.16 38.80 5.29
C ALA A 328 -13.86 38.86 6.65
N THR A 329 -14.96 38.13 6.83
CA THR A 329 -15.71 38.11 8.10
C THR A 329 -14.89 37.46 9.21
N ALA A 330 -14.25 36.33 8.94
CA ALA A 330 -13.46 35.62 9.94
C ALA A 330 -12.19 36.39 10.33
N LEU A 331 -11.53 37.05 9.38
CA LEU A 331 -10.43 37.98 9.67
C LEU A 331 -10.90 39.15 10.53
N ALA A 332 -12.05 39.77 10.21
CA ALA A 332 -12.61 40.82 11.06
C ALA A 332 -12.89 40.33 12.50
N MET A 333 -13.35 39.09 12.66
CA MET A 333 -13.54 38.50 14.01
C MET A 333 -12.23 38.29 14.77
N LEU A 334 -11.13 37.98 14.06
CA LEU A 334 -9.79 37.90 14.65
C LEU A 334 -9.27 39.29 15.02
N GLU A 335 -9.43 40.27 14.15
CA GLU A 335 -9.08 41.68 14.40
C GLU A 335 -9.87 42.24 15.60
N ASP A 336 -11.17 41.94 15.71
CA ASP A 336 -11.98 42.32 16.88
C ASP A 336 -11.44 41.71 18.18
N SER A 337 -10.72 40.58 18.11
CA SER A 337 -10.15 39.93 19.28
C SER A 337 -8.83 40.54 19.78
N GLU A 338 -8.31 41.56 19.08
CA GLU A 338 -7.13 42.32 19.52
C GLU A 338 -7.42 43.23 20.73
N ASP A 339 -8.68 43.68 20.87
CA ASP A 339 -9.12 44.57 21.96
C ASP A 339 -10.45 44.05 22.57
N PRO A 340 -10.38 43.01 23.43
CA PRO A 340 -11.54 42.24 23.90
C PRO A 340 -12.44 42.91 24.96
#